data_AF-A0A0K2TPD7-F1
#
_entry.id   AF-A0A0K2TPD7-F1
#
_cell.length_a   1.000
_cell.length_b   1.000
_cell.length_c   1.000
_cell.angle_alpha   90.00
_cell.angle_beta   90.00
_cell.angle_gamma   90.00
#
_symmetry.space_group_name_H-M   'P 1'
#
loop_
_entity.id
_entity.type
_entity.pdbx_description
1 polymer ?
#
loop_
_entity_poly.entity_id
_entity_poly.type
_entity_poly.pdbx_seq_one_letter_code
_entity_poly.pdbx_strand_id
1 'polypeptide(L)'
;VLCASPKKVRDILLAAEGLGLLDLGEYVFFNVELFTRNEKSSLYRPWNDKEASEEENLRAKHAYEALLTVTAHTADTNEYHDFAKDVKSLSKKLFNYSYEEPVTPLVANFHDAVLLYTTALKEVIEEHGLEKKGDGRLIVQKMWNRTITGVTGNVSINNNGDRNADYALLDMDPKTGEFIVVAVYQGLNNAFKMVPNTKIYWPHRDGPPPDKPVCGYDGSLCKEGANKVIIVITSIFVFIVLILFFLAALSFWYYRKEADLASMTWKIHPNDLLSYQEDPESRWKQGSRLSLGINTIDSTNQFSHF
;
A
#
# COMPACT_ATOMS: atom_id res chain seq x y z
N VAL A 1 6.09 5.75 10.99
CA VAL A 1 5.62 6.81 11.91
C VAL A 1 6.70 7.88 12.00
N LEU A 2 6.32 9.14 11.88
CA LEU A 2 7.17 10.33 11.81
C LEU A 2 6.82 11.26 12.97
N CYS A 3 7.82 11.85 13.60
CA CYS A 3 7.67 12.91 14.59
C CYS A 3 8.75 13.95 14.32
N ALA A 4 8.43 14.92 13.46
CA ALA A 4 9.36 15.92 12.97
C ALA A 4 8.62 17.25 12.71
N SER A 5 9.35 18.32 12.44
CA SER A 5 8.72 19.59 12.07
C SER A 5 7.90 19.46 10.78
N PRO A 6 6.84 20.27 10.58
CA PRO A 6 5.99 20.18 9.39
C PRO A 6 6.78 20.21 8.07
N LYS A 7 7.80 21.08 8.00
CA LYS A 7 8.71 21.16 6.85
C LYS A 7 9.47 19.84 6.60
N LYS A 8 9.95 19.19 7.66
CA LYS A 8 10.66 17.91 7.55
C LYS A 8 9.74 16.75 7.17
N VAL A 9 8.51 16.75 7.67
CA VAL A 9 7.48 15.78 7.23
C VAL A 9 7.22 15.95 5.73
N ARG A 10 7.05 17.19 5.28
CA ARG A 10 6.88 17.51 3.85
C ARG A 10 8.06 17.05 2.99
N ASP A 11 9.30 17.33 3.42
CA ASP A 11 10.53 16.89 2.74
C ASP A 11 10.56 15.35 2.58
N ILE A 12 10.20 14.62 3.65
CA ILE A 12 10.18 13.14 3.65
C ILE A 12 9.11 12.61 2.69
N LEU A 13 7.92 13.20 2.68
CA LEU A 13 6.83 12.78 1.81
C LEU A 13 7.11 13.07 0.33
N LEU A 14 7.71 14.22 0.02
CA LEU A 14 8.20 14.49 -1.34
C LEU A 14 9.28 13.52 -1.78
N ALA A 15 10.18 13.12 -0.88
CA ALA A 15 11.18 12.10 -1.19
C ALA A 15 10.52 10.73 -1.42
N ALA A 16 9.51 10.36 -0.64
CA ALA A 16 8.75 9.13 -0.81
C ALA A 16 8.00 9.09 -2.15
N GLU A 17 7.40 10.21 -2.55
CA GLU A 17 6.76 10.38 -3.86
C GLU A 17 7.78 10.27 -5.00
N GLY A 18 8.93 10.94 -4.89
CA GLY A 18 10.00 10.86 -5.90
C GLY A 18 10.64 9.48 -6.04
N LEU A 19 10.48 8.60 -5.03
CA LEU A 19 10.90 7.21 -5.05
C LEU A 19 9.81 6.24 -5.56
N GLY A 20 8.61 6.74 -5.90
CA GLY A 20 7.49 5.91 -6.36
C GLY A 20 6.88 5.02 -5.26
N LEU A 21 7.10 5.35 -3.97
CA LEU A 21 6.58 4.55 -2.85
C LEU A 21 5.05 4.61 -2.73
N LEU A 22 4.42 5.59 -3.37
CA LEU A 22 2.99 5.86 -3.22
C LEU A 22 2.15 5.21 -4.32
N ASP A 23 2.76 4.87 -5.46
CA ASP A 23 2.09 4.46 -6.70
C ASP A 23 1.28 3.16 -6.55
N LEU A 24 1.72 2.28 -5.64
CA LEU A 24 1.11 0.97 -5.40
C LEU A 24 0.23 0.92 -4.15
N GLY A 25 0.13 2.02 -3.39
CA GLY A 25 -0.61 2.07 -2.14
C GLY A 25 -0.06 1.14 -1.04
N GLU A 26 1.20 0.72 -1.14
CA GLU A 26 1.82 -0.22 -0.19
C GLU A 26 2.30 0.44 1.11
N TYR A 27 2.37 1.77 1.13
CA TYR A 27 2.87 2.55 2.25
C TYR A 27 1.80 3.48 2.81
N VAL A 28 1.80 3.59 4.14
CA VAL A 28 1.08 4.63 4.87
C VAL A 28 2.06 5.31 5.82
N PHE A 29 2.02 6.63 5.83
CA PHE A 29 2.79 7.45 6.74
C PHE A 29 1.88 7.92 7.87
N PHE A 30 2.41 7.93 9.08
CA PHE A 30 1.77 8.56 10.22
C PHE A 30 2.65 9.70 10.67
N ASN A 31 2.16 10.94 10.76
CA ASN A 31 2.84 12.02 11.48
C ASN A 31 2.13 12.31 12.80
N VAL A 32 2.92 12.54 13.85
CA VAL A 32 2.40 12.98 15.14
C VAL A 32 2.58 14.50 15.24
N GLU A 33 1.47 15.22 15.23
CA GLU A 33 1.41 16.67 15.38
C GLU A 33 0.48 17.02 16.55
N LEU A 34 1.04 17.06 17.77
CA LEU A 34 0.24 17.22 19.00
C LEU A 34 -0.42 18.61 19.14
N PHE A 35 0.08 19.61 18.42
CA PHE A 35 -0.43 20.98 18.47
C PHE A 35 -0.62 21.46 17.04
N THR A 36 -1.74 21.07 16.43
CA THR A 36 -2.01 21.46 15.04
C THR A 36 -2.09 22.97 14.93
N ARG A 37 -1.14 23.55 14.19
CA ARG A 37 -1.13 24.98 13.87
C ARG A 37 -2.04 25.15 12.67
N ASN A 38 -3.26 25.65 12.92
CA ASN A 38 -4.26 26.18 11.98
C ASN A 38 -5.52 25.34 11.79
N GLU A 39 -6.53 25.69 12.59
CA GLU A 39 -7.94 25.43 12.31
C GLU A 39 -8.66 26.78 12.20
N LYS A 40 -8.64 27.36 11.01
CA LYS A 40 -9.96 27.67 10.47
C LYS A 40 -10.49 26.30 10.09
N SER A 41 -11.54 25.82 10.75
CA SER A 41 -11.99 24.41 10.74
C SER A 41 -12.50 23.91 9.36
N SER A 42 -12.03 24.51 8.28
CA SER A 42 -12.38 24.21 6.90
C SER A 42 -11.19 24.26 5.94
N LEU A 43 -9.95 24.53 6.38
CA LEU A 43 -8.82 24.76 5.45
C LEU A 43 -7.44 24.28 5.96
N TYR A 44 -7.36 23.23 6.79
CA TYR A 44 -6.06 22.67 7.20
C TYR A 44 -5.42 21.92 6.01
N ARG A 45 -4.41 22.54 5.39
CA ARG A 45 -3.71 22.05 4.18
C ARG A 45 -2.20 22.03 4.42
N PRO A 46 -1.68 21.07 5.21
CA PRO A 46 -0.26 21.04 5.62
C PRO A 46 0.72 20.76 4.46
N TRP A 47 0.25 20.30 3.30
CA TRP A 47 1.04 20.12 2.10
C TRP A 47 1.35 21.44 1.37
N ASN A 48 0.54 22.48 1.59
CA ASN A 48 0.64 23.75 0.87
C ASN A 48 1.68 24.67 1.53
N ASP A 49 2.85 24.77 0.91
CA ASP A 49 3.89 25.71 1.30
C ASP A 49 3.84 26.96 0.42
N LYS A 50 3.63 28.13 1.02
CA LYS A 50 3.54 29.42 0.31
C LYS A 50 4.87 29.84 -0.33
N GLU A 51 5.99 29.29 0.15
CA GLU A 51 7.32 29.58 -0.38
C GLU A 51 7.70 28.64 -1.54
N ALA A 52 6.98 27.53 -1.72
CA ALA A 52 7.24 26.53 -2.74
C ALA A 52 6.55 26.85 -4.08
N SER A 53 7.01 26.22 -5.16
CA SER A 53 6.37 26.32 -6.47
C SER A 53 5.03 25.58 -6.48
N GLU A 54 4.13 25.99 -7.38
CA GLU A 54 2.85 25.31 -7.60
C GLU A 54 3.04 23.82 -7.96
N GLU A 55 4.04 23.50 -8.77
CA GLU A 55 4.37 22.12 -9.13
C GLU A 55 4.79 21.29 -7.91
N GLU A 56 5.64 21.85 -7.04
CA GLU A 56 6.06 21.16 -5.83
C GLU A 56 4.89 20.98 -4.85
N ASN A 57 4.00 21.96 -4.75
CA ASN A 57 2.79 21.85 -3.93
C ASN A 57 1.80 20.80 -4.47
N LEU A 58 1.70 20.63 -5.80
CA LEU A 58 0.91 19.54 -6.38
C LEU A 58 1.51 18.17 -6.06
N ARG A 59 2.84 18.03 -6.15
CA ARG A 59 3.54 16.80 -5.74
C ARG A 59 3.37 16.53 -4.25
N ALA A 60 3.49 17.56 -3.40
CA ALA A 60 3.25 17.43 -1.98
C ALA A 60 1.80 17.05 -1.68
N LYS A 61 0.81 17.65 -2.37
CA LYS A 61 -0.60 17.27 -2.24
C LYS A 61 -0.79 15.79 -2.52
N HIS A 62 -0.27 15.28 -3.64
CA HIS A 62 -0.31 13.86 -3.98
C HIS A 62 0.38 13.01 -2.89
N ALA A 63 1.54 13.45 -2.40
CA ALA A 63 2.27 12.72 -1.37
C ALA A 63 1.51 12.60 -0.04
N TYR A 64 0.72 13.62 0.31
CA TYR A 64 -0.06 13.67 1.54
C TYR A 64 -1.31 12.78 1.49
N GLU A 65 -1.70 12.24 0.33
CA GLU A 65 -2.78 11.24 0.24
C GLU A 65 -2.47 9.95 1.02
N ALA A 66 -1.19 9.66 1.24
CA ALA A 66 -0.74 8.50 2.02
C ALA A 66 -0.41 8.85 3.49
N LEU A 67 -0.72 10.07 3.95
CA LEU A 67 -0.40 10.55 5.29
C LEU A 67 -1.62 10.60 6.19
N LEU A 68 -1.52 9.96 7.36
CA LEU A 68 -2.45 10.12 8.48
C LEU A 68 -1.81 10.93 9.60
N THR A 69 -2.50 11.96 10.09
CA THR A 69 -1.99 12.83 11.16
C THR A 69 -2.65 12.51 12.49
N VAL A 70 -1.84 12.23 13.51
CA VAL A 70 -2.30 12.09 14.90
C VAL A 70 -2.13 13.41 15.62
N THR A 71 -3.21 13.98 16.14
CA THR A 71 -3.22 15.24 16.90
C THR A 71 -3.94 15.09 18.23
N ALA A 72 -3.70 16.03 19.16
CA ALA A 72 -4.48 16.12 20.39
C ALA A 72 -5.93 16.50 20.05
N HIS A 73 -6.89 15.77 20.59
CA HIS A 73 -8.30 16.08 20.38
C HIS A 73 -8.79 17.09 21.40
N THR A 74 -9.37 18.19 20.93
CA THR A 74 -10.21 19.09 21.73
C THR A 74 -11.65 18.93 21.33
N ALA A 75 -12.56 18.93 22.31
CA ALA A 75 -13.98 18.85 22.05
C ALA A 75 -14.46 20.08 21.24
N ASP A 76 -15.08 19.86 20.10
CA ASP A 76 -15.71 20.90 19.27
C ASP A 76 -17.03 21.33 19.92
N THR A 77 -16.92 22.18 20.94
CA THR A 77 -18.03 22.63 21.80
C THR A 77 -18.12 24.15 21.79
N ASN A 78 -19.32 24.69 22.00
CA ASN A 78 -19.52 26.13 22.07
C ASN A 78 -18.69 26.74 23.21
N GLU A 79 -18.55 26.01 24.31
CA GLU A 79 -17.73 26.36 25.46
C GLU A 79 -16.25 26.55 25.08
N TYR A 80 -15.69 25.66 24.26
CA TYR A 80 -14.33 25.80 23.75
C TYR A 80 -14.19 27.01 22.82
N HIS A 81 -15.17 27.24 21.94
CA HIS A 81 -15.17 28.38 21.02
C HIS A 81 -15.21 29.72 21.76
N ASP A 82 -16.03 29.81 22.81
CA ASP A 82 -16.14 31.02 23.63
C ASP A 82 -14.87 31.23 24.47
N PHE A 83 -14.33 30.18 25.07
CA PHE A 83 -13.01 30.21 25.72
C PHE A 83 -11.92 30.73 24.76
N ALA A 84 -11.88 30.22 23.53
CA ALA A 84 -10.89 30.63 22.54
C ALA A 84 -11.04 32.12 22.16
N LYS A 85 -12.27 32.65 22.04
CA LYS A 85 -12.51 34.09 21.80
C LYS A 85 -12.02 34.93 22.97
N ASP A 86 -12.29 34.51 24.20
CA ASP A 86 -11.88 35.21 25.42
C ASP A 86 -10.36 35.25 25.55
N VAL A 87 -9.67 34.13 25.30
CA VAL A 87 -8.20 34.08 25.29
C VAL A 87 -7.63 35.09 24.29
N LYS A 88 -8.18 35.15 23.07
CA LYS A 88 -7.71 36.11 22.04
C LYS A 88 -7.93 37.56 22.46
N SER A 89 -9.09 37.86 23.04
CA SER A 89 -9.44 39.20 23.55
C SER A 89 -8.53 39.64 24.70
N LEU A 90 -8.37 38.78 25.71
CA LEU A 90 -7.53 39.03 26.88
C LEU A 90 -6.06 39.15 26.52
N SER A 91 -5.58 38.34 25.58
CA SER A 91 -4.20 38.40 25.12
C SER A 91 -3.86 39.75 24.48
N LYS A 92 -4.77 40.27 23.64
CA LYS A 92 -4.64 41.59 23.05
C LYS A 92 -4.67 42.70 24.12
N LYS A 93 -5.59 42.59 25.09
CA LYS A 93 -5.78 43.61 26.13
C LYS A 93 -4.63 43.67 27.14
N LEU A 94 -4.13 42.52 27.60
CA LEU A 94 -3.19 42.43 28.72
C LEU A 94 -1.73 42.34 28.27
N PHE A 95 -1.48 41.71 27.12
CA PHE A 95 -0.11 41.41 26.65
C PHE A 95 0.20 42.08 25.30
N ASN A 96 -0.74 42.85 24.74
CA ASN A 96 -0.63 43.46 23.41
C ASN A 96 -0.26 42.44 22.31
N TYR A 97 -0.70 41.19 22.48
CA TYR A 97 -0.46 40.11 21.53
C TYR A 97 -1.75 39.74 20.81
N SER A 98 -1.72 39.76 19.48
CA SER A 98 -2.85 39.38 18.65
C SER A 98 -2.64 37.98 18.10
N TYR A 99 -3.48 37.04 18.52
CA TYR A 99 -3.51 35.69 17.96
C TYR A 99 -3.98 35.73 16.49
N GLU A 100 -3.07 35.43 15.57
CA GLU A 100 -3.41 35.08 14.18
C GLU A 100 -3.78 33.59 14.07
N GLU A 101 -3.18 32.77 14.93
CA GLU A 101 -3.39 31.33 15.01
C GLU A 101 -4.55 30.95 15.96
N PRO A 102 -5.09 29.72 15.84
CA PRO A 102 -6.02 29.18 16.84
C PRO A 102 -5.35 29.04 18.21
N VAL A 103 -6.18 29.06 19.26
CA VAL A 103 -5.71 28.77 20.60
C VAL A 103 -5.34 27.29 20.67
N THR A 104 -4.11 26.99 21.07
CA THR A 104 -3.65 25.61 21.11
C THR A 104 -4.32 24.84 22.26
N PRO A 105 -4.49 23.51 22.11
CA PRO A 105 -5.00 22.66 23.19
C PRO A 105 -4.21 22.81 24.49
N LEU A 106 -2.92 23.16 24.41
CA LEU A 106 -2.07 23.40 25.58
C LEU A 106 -2.59 24.52 26.47
N VAL A 107 -3.04 25.64 25.88
CA VAL A 107 -3.59 26.78 26.65
C VAL A 107 -4.88 26.38 27.36
N ALA A 108 -5.73 25.62 26.66
CA ALA A 108 -6.97 25.08 27.23
C ALA A 108 -6.69 24.06 28.36
N ASN A 109 -5.65 23.24 28.21
CA ASN A 109 -5.24 22.29 29.24
C ASN A 109 -4.76 23.01 30.52
N PHE A 110 -4.07 24.14 30.41
CA PHE A 110 -3.69 24.95 31.59
C PHE A 110 -4.91 25.57 32.28
N HIS A 111 -5.88 26.04 31.51
CA HIS A 111 -7.15 26.51 32.07
C HIS A 111 -7.83 25.39 32.89
N ASP A 112 -7.96 24.20 32.31
CA ASP A 112 -8.59 23.06 32.98
C ASP A 112 -7.77 22.53 34.16
N ALA A 113 -6.44 22.65 34.13
CA ALA A 113 -5.59 22.32 35.27
C ALA A 113 -5.85 23.24 36.47
N VAL A 114 -6.11 24.53 36.25
CA VAL A 114 -6.51 25.46 37.32
C VAL A 114 -7.89 25.11 37.86
N LEU A 115 -8.83 24.73 36.98
CA LEU A 115 -10.15 24.27 37.41
C LEU A 115 -10.06 23.00 38.29
N LEU A 116 -9.23 22.03 37.89
CA LEU A 116 -8.96 20.83 38.68
C LEU A 116 -8.33 21.16 40.03
N TYR A 117 -7.31 22.01 40.04
CA TYR A 117 -6.62 22.44 41.25
C TYR A 117 -7.56 23.15 42.22
N THR A 118 -8.35 24.11 41.73
CA THR A 118 -9.27 24.89 42.57
C THR A 118 -10.40 24.03 43.12
N THR A 119 -10.87 23.04 42.35
CA THR A 119 -11.86 22.06 42.81
C THR A 119 -11.28 21.20 43.95
N ALA A 120 -10.08 20.65 43.75
CA ALA A 120 -9.41 19.86 44.77
C ALA A 120 -9.07 20.68 46.03
N LEU A 121 -8.60 21.91 45.87
CA LEU A 121 -8.30 22.83 46.97
C LEU A 121 -9.55 23.15 47.79
N LYS A 122 -10.69 23.39 47.13
CA LYS A 122 -11.97 23.63 47.80
C LYS A 122 -12.36 22.44 48.67
N GLU A 123 -12.29 21.23 48.14
CA GLU A 123 -12.58 19.99 48.89
C GLU A 123 -11.66 19.82 50.11
N VAL A 124 -10.36 20.11 49.97
CA VAL A 124 -9.41 20.07 51.10
C VAL A 124 -9.79 21.07 52.19
N ILE A 125 -10.18 22.29 51.82
CA ILE A 125 -10.59 23.33 52.79
C ILE A 125 -11.90 22.95 53.49
N GLU A 126 -12.86 22.37 52.75
CA GLU A 126 -14.15 21.94 53.29
C GLU A 126 -14.00 20.75 54.26
N GLU A 127 -13.10 19.80 53.96
CA GLU A 127 -12.91 18.60 54.78
C GLU A 127 -11.93 18.78 55.94
N HIS A 128 -10.92 19.63 55.78
CA HIS A 128 -9.79 19.73 56.71
C HIS A 128 -9.49 21.14 57.22
N GLY A 129 -10.30 22.14 56.87
CA GLY A 129 -10.13 23.51 57.34
C GLY A 129 -9.13 24.34 56.51
N LEU A 130 -9.23 25.66 56.69
CA LEU A 130 -8.46 26.64 55.91
C LEU A 130 -6.94 26.54 56.14
N GLU A 131 -6.53 26.01 57.29
CA GLU A 131 -5.13 25.76 57.65
C GLU A 131 -4.45 24.73 56.74
N LYS A 132 -5.23 23.83 56.11
CA LYS A 132 -4.71 22.79 55.21
C LYS A 132 -4.58 23.21 53.75
N LYS A 133 -4.91 24.46 53.41
CA LYS A 133 -4.78 25.00 52.04
C LYS A 133 -3.37 24.89 51.42
N GLY A 134 -2.33 24.74 52.26
CA GLY A 134 -0.94 24.59 51.82
C GLY A 134 -0.46 23.14 51.76
N ASP A 135 -1.28 22.16 52.13
CA ASP A 135 -0.92 20.74 52.08
C ASP A 135 -1.05 20.20 50.65
N GLY A 136 0.02 20.35 49.87
CA GLY A 136 0.05 19.93 48.47
C GLY A 136 -0.22 18.43 48.29
N ARG A 137 0.10 17.59 49.28
CA ARG A 137 -0.18 16.14 49.19
C ARG A 137 -1.67 15.87 49.22
N LEU A 138 -2.41 16.51 50.13
CA LEU A 138 -3.87 16.38 50.21
C LEU A 138 -4.53 16.89 48.92
N ILE A 139 -4.07 18.02 48.40
CA ILE A 139 -4.61 18.60 47.16
C ILE A 139 -4.38 17.64 45.98
N VAL A 140 -3.16 17.15 45.79
CA VAL A 140 -2.82 16.23 44.70
C VAL A 140 -3.59 14.91 44.83
N GLN A 141 -3.75 14.37 46.04
CA GLN A 141 -4.57 13.18 46.27
C GLN A 141 -6.04 13.39 45.85
N LYS A 142 -6.59 14.59 46.07
CA LYS A 142 -7.92 14.96 45.60
C LYS A 142 -7.99 15.22 44.09
N MET A 143 -6.86 15.44 43.40
CA MET A 143 -6.82 15.63 41.95
C MET A 143 -6.76 14.31 41.16
N TRP A 144 -6.27 13.23 41.76
CA TRP A 144 -6.07 11.95 41.08
C TRP A 144 -7.35 11.11 41.02
N ASN A 145 -7.40 10.16 40.08
CA ASN A 145 -8.51 9.22 39.90
C ASN A 145 -9.90 9.87 39.85
N ARG A 146 -10.04 10.94 39.07
CA ARG A 146 -11.31 11.67 38.95
C ARG A 146 -11.50 12.24 37.56
N THR A 147 -12.73 12.63 37.28
CA THR A 147 -13.09 13.34 36.06
C THR A 147 -13.76 14.66 36.43
N ILE A 148 -13.35 15.75 35.78
CA ILE A 148 -14.01 17.05 35.85
C ILE A 148 -14.47 17.47 34.45
N THR A 149 -15.38 18.42 34.38
CA THR A 149 -15.79 19.05 33.13
C THR A 149 -15.04 20.37 32.97
N GLY A 150 -14.19 20.46 31.94
CA GLY A 150 -13.43 21.65 31.58
C GLY A 150 -13.80 22.16 30.18
N VAL A 151 -13.08 23.18 29.71
CA VAL A 151 -13.30 23.75 28.36
C VAL A 151 -12.85 22.78 27.26
N THR A 152 -11.95 21.85 27.56
CA THR A 152 -11.54 20.78 26.64
C THR A 152 -12.48 19.57 26.66
N GLY A 153 -13.62 19.66 27.36
CA GLY A 153 -14.56 18.56 27.58
C GLY A 153 -14.29 17.83 28.90
N ASN A 154 -14.46 16.50 28.89
CA ASN A 154 -14.22 15.70 30.10
C ASN A 154 -12.72 15.52 30.33
N VAL A 155 -12.23 16.01 31.46
CA VAL A 155 -10.83 15.90 31.88
C VAL A 155 -10.73 14.83 32.94
N SER A 156 -10.24 13.65 32.54
CA SER A 156 -10.04 12.52 33.43
C SER A 156 -8.58 12.35 33.80
N ILE A 157 -8.30 12.30 35.10
CA ILE A 157 -6.98 12.02 35.69
C ILE A 157 -6.99 10.60 36.24
N ASN A 158 -6.01 9.79 35.85
CA ASN A 158 -5.89 8.41 36.28
C ASN A 158 -5.29 8.28 37.69
N ASN A 159 -5.11 7.04 38.15
CA ASN A 159 -4.55 6.71 39.47
C ASN A 159 -3.07 7.12 39.64
N ASN A 160 -2.36 7.39 38.55
CA ASN A 160 -0.95 7.83 38.55
C ASN A 160 -0.82 9.36 38.49
N GLY A 161 -1.94 10.09 38.44
CA GLY A 161 -1.94 11.55 38.30
C GLY A 161 -1.78 12.05 36.87
N ASP A 162 -1.85 11.16 35.87
CA ASP A 162 -1.74 11.53 34.47
C ASP A 162 -3.13 11.71 33.85
N ARG A 163 -3.25 12.65 32.92
CA ARG A 163 -4.49 12.83 32.15
C ARG A 163 -4.65 11.69 31.16
N ASN A 164 -5.83 11.09 31.15
CA ASN A 164 -6.29 10.24 30.05
C ASN A 164 -6.53 11.13 28.83
N ALA A 165 -5.56 11.18 27.92
CA ALA A 165 -5.58 12.07 26.77
C ALA A 165 -6.41 11.49 25.61
N ASP A 166 -7.20 12.36 24.99
CA ASP A 166 -7.94 12.05 23.77
C ASP A 166 -7.13 12.51 22.55
N TYR A 167 -7.12 11.69 21.50
CA TYR A 167 -6.42 11.97 20.26
C TYR A 167 -7.36 11.90 19.07
N ALA A 168 -7.07 12.65 18.02
CA ALA A 168 -7.77 12.61 16.76
C ALA A 168 -6.83 12.11 15.66
N LEU A 169 -7.38 11.30 14.75
CA LEU A 169 -6.73 10.89 13.52
C LEU A 169 -7.32 11.72 12.39
N LEU A 170 -6.47 12.47 11.70
CA LEU A 170 -6.82 13.25 10.53
C LEU A 170 -6.35 12.54 9.27
N ASP A 171 -7.14 12.67 8.23
CA ASP A 171 -6.86 12.17 6.88
C ASP A 171 -7.23 13.24 5.85
N MET A 172 -6.57 13.21 4.70
CA MET A 172 -6.81 14.19 3.65
C MET A 172 -7.99 13.78 2.77
N ASP A 173 -8.96 14.68 2.57
CA ASP A 173 -9.91 14.53 1.47
C ASP A 173 -9.16 14.76 0.14
N PRO A 174 -9.04 13.75 -0.74
CA PRO A 174 -8.27 13.89 -2.00
C PRO A 174 -8.86 14.96 -2.93
N LYS A 175 -10.17 15.24 -2.84
CA LYS A 175 -10.83 16.24 -3.69
C LYS A 175 -10.42 17.65 -3.30
N THR A 176 -10.58 17.99 -2.03
CA THR A 176 -10.33 19.35 -1.51
C THR A 176 -8.87 19.57 -1.15
N GLY A 177 -8.15 18.50 -0.80
CA GLY A 177 -6.83 18.55 -0.18
C GLY A 177 -6.89 18.96 1.29
N GLU A 178 -8.05 18.95 1.94
CA GLU A 178 -8.20 19.37 3.33
C GLU A 178 -8.12 18.17 4.25
N PHE A 179 -7.40 18.33 5.36
CA PHE A 179 -7.34 17.32 6.39
C PHE A 179 -8.55 17.44 7.31
N ILE A 180 -9.26 16.32 7.48
CA ILE A 180 -10.46 16.21 8.30
C ILE A 180 -10.29 15.11 9.35
N VAL A 181 -10.96 15.24 10.49
CA VAL A 181 -10.96 14.19 11.52
C VAL A 181 -11.78 12.99 11.04
N VAL A 182 -11.13 11.84 10.93
CA VAL A 182 -11.78 10.57 10.51
C VAL A 182 -11.97 9.59 11.67
N ALA A 183 -11.20 9.75 12.75
CA ALA A 183 -11.37 8.94 13.95
C ALA A 183 -10.91 9.67 15.21
N VAL A 184 -11.45 9.26 16.35
CA VAL A 184 -11.10 9.78 17.67
C VAL A 184 -10.77 8.62 18.61
N TYR A 185 -9.64 8.72 19.28
CA TYR A 185 -9.26 7.87 20.40
C TYR A 185 -9.68 8.52 21.72
N GLN A 186 -10.49 7.82 22.50
CA GLN A 186 -10.94 8.24 23.82
C GLN A 186 -10.07 7.58 24.89
N GLY A 187 -9.21 8.35 25.54
CA GLY A 187 -8.23 7.86 26.52
C GLY A 187 -8.88 7.24 27.76
N LEU A 188 -10.01 7.78 28.22
CA LEU A 188 -10.72 7.24 29.38
C LEU A 188 -11.24 5.81 29.16
N ASN A 189 -11.73 5.53 27.95
CA ASN A 189 -12.38 4.26 27.62
C ASN A 189 -11.45 3.30 26.86
N ASN A 190 -10.23 3.73 26.53
CA ASN A 190 -9.33 3.06 25.58
C ASN A 190 -10.03 2.67 24.28
N ALA A 191 -10.88 3.57 23.76
CA ALA A 191 -11.77 3.28 22.64
C ALA A 191 -11.39 4.12 21.42
N PHE A 192 -11.14 3.46 20.29
CA PHE A 192 -10.96 4.10 19.00
C PHE A 192 -12.28 4.09 18.22
N LYS A 193 -12.81 5.27 17.89
CA LYS A 193 -14.11 5.45 17.25
C LYS A 193 -13.95 6.20 15.93
N MET A 194 -14.50 5.63 14.86
CA MET A 194 -14.60 6.32 13.58
C MET A 194 -15.63 7.45 13.67
N VAL A 195 -15.35 8.59 13.03
CA VAL A 195 -16.32 9.68 12.93
C VAL A 195 -17.44 9.25 11.96
N PRO A 196 -18.73 9.42 12.30
CA PRO A 196 -19.82 9.03 11.42
C PRO A 196 -19.70 9.68 10.03
N ASN A 197 -20.03 8.92 8.98
CA ASN A 197 -19.95 9.36 7.58
C ASN A 197 -18.54 9.72 7.08
N THR A 198 -17.49 9.33 7.80
CA THR A 198 -16.10 9.44 7.33
C THR A 198 -15.50 8.05 7.12
N LYS A 199 -14.56 7.94 6.19
CA LYS A 199 -13.77 6.73 5.94
C LYS A 199 -12.33 7.17 5.69
N ILE A 200 -11.38 6.40 6.22
CA ILE A 200 -9.96 6.59 5.87
C ILE A 200 -9.80 6.27 4.39
N TYR A 201 -9.23 7.21 3.65
CA TYR A 201 -8.84 7.06 2.27
C TYR A 201 -7.54 6.26 2.18
N TRP A 202 -7.55 5.24 1.35
CA TRP A 202 -6.38 4.40 1.08
C TRP A 202 -6.04 4.54 -0.40
N PRO A 203 -4.96 5.24 -0.77
CA PRO A 203 -4.57 5.39 -2.16
C PRO A 203 -4.43 4.02 -2.83
N HIS A 204 -5.07 3.86 -4.01
CA HIS A 204 -5.04 2.63 -4.81
C HIS A 204 -5.59 1.37 -4.13
N ARG A 205 -6.31 1.48 -3.00
CA ARG A 205 -6.79 0.33 -2.22
C ARG A 205 -8.17 0.58 -1.60
N ASP A 206 -8.89 -0.50 -1.29
CA ASP A 206 -10.15 -0.42 -0.55
C ASP A 206 -9.97 -0.35 0.98
N GLY A 207 -8.76 -0.67 1.45
CA GLY A 207 -8.41 -0.82 2.86
C GLY A 207 -6.89 -0.67 3.12
N PRO A 208 -6.46 -0.71 4.39
CA PRO A 208 -5.08 -0.44 4.77
C PRO A 208 -4.08 -1.41 4.11
N PRO A 209 -2.85 -0.96 3.81
CA PRO A 209 -1.78 -1.87 3.43
C PRO A 209 -1.41 -2.79 4.60
N PRO A 210 -0.92 -4.01 4.33
CA PRO A 210 -0.38 -4.88 5.37
C PRO A 210 0.86 -4.24 6.02
N ASP A 211 1.11 -4.58 7.29
CA ASP A 211 2.27 -4.08 8.03
C ASP A 211 3.61 -4.60 7.47
N LYS A 212 3.58 -5.72 6.76
CA LYS A 212 4.73 -6.35 6.13
C LYS A 212 4.43 -6.66 4.65
N PRO A 213 5.40 -6.45 3.75
CA PRO A 213 5.29 -6.90 2.37
C PRO A 213 5.04 -8.41 2.30
N VAL A 214 4.29 -8.87 1.30
CA VAL A 214 3.95 -10.29 1.10
C VAL A 214 5.21 -11.17 1.02
N CYS A 215 6.27 -10.65 0.39
CA CYS A 215 7.55 -11.34 0.23
C CYS A 215 8.55 -11.12 1.39
N GLY A 216 8.17 -10.39 2.44
CA GLY A 216 9.09 -9.92 3.47
C GLY A 216 9.94 -8.74 2.98
N TYR A 217 10.50 -7.96 3.91
CA TYR A 217 11.32 -6.79 3.56
C TYR A 217 12.59 -7.12 2.80
N ASP A 218 13.13 -8.33 3.01
CA ASP A 218 14.34 -8.85 2.36
C ASP A 218 14.04 -9.80 1.20
N GLY A 219 12.76 -10.00 0.86
CA GLY A 219 12.33 -10.95 -0.17
C GLY A 219 12.44 -12.43 0.25
N SER A 220 12.79 -12.74 1.51
CA SER A 220 13.06 -14.11 1.96
C SER A 220 11.85 -15.05 1.89
N LEU A 221 10.62 -14.54 1.99
CA LEU A 221 9.40 -15.33 1.97
C LEU A 221 9.03 -15.78 0.56
N CYS A 222 9.35 -14.97 -0.46
CA CYS A 222 9.17 -15.32 -1.86
C CYS A 222 10.46 -15.96 -2.38
N LYS A 223 10.60 -17.27 -2.16
CA LYS A 223 11.75 -18.03 -2.68
C LYS A 223 11.79 -17.96 -4.21
N GLU A 224 12.66 -17.11 -4.76
CA GLU A 224 12.99 -17.07 -6.20
C GLU A 224 13.51 -18.43 -6.74
N GLY A 225 13.94 -19.32 -5.85
CA GLY A 225 14.58 -20.59 -6.20
C GLY A 225 13.66 -21.59 -6.91
N ALA A 226 12.33 -21.53 -6.70
CA ALA A 226 11.43 -22.47 -7.38
C ALA A 226 11.46 -22.29 -8.91
N ASN A 227 11.51 -21.04 -9.38
CA ASN A 227 11.54 -20.72 -10.80
C ASN A 227 12.89 -21.07 -11.44
N LYS A 228 14.01 -20.83 -10.72
CA LYS A 228 15.35 -21.20 -11.21
C LYS A 228 15.51 -22.72 -11.34
N VAL A 229 14.99 -23.50 -10.39
CA VAL A 229 15.01 -24.97 -10.46
C VAL A 229 14.15 -25.49 -11.61
N ILE A 230 12.95 -24.93 -11.81
CA ILE A 230 12.08 -25.30 -12.93
C ILE A 230 12.75 -24.99 -14.27
N ILE A 231 13.34 -23.80 -14.45
CA ILE A 231 14.04 -23.41 -15.68
C ILE A 231 15.21 -24.36 -15.98
N VAL A 232 15.98 -24.77 -14.97
CA VAL A 232 17.08 -25.72 -15.13
C VAL A 232 16.56 -27.10 -15.55
N ILE A 233 15.51 -27.62 -14.90
CA ILE A 233 14.92 -28.91 -15.24
C ILE A 233 14.34 -28.90 -16.66
N THR A 234 13.60 -27.85 -17.04
CA THR A 234 13.02 -27.72 -18.38
C THR A 234 14.11 -27.61 -19.46
N SER A 235 15.21 -26.92 -19.16
CA SER A 235 16.33 -26.78 -20.11
C SER A 235 17.03 -28.12 -20.36
N ILE A 236 17.25 -28.92 -19.31
CA ILE A 236 17.82 -30.28 -19.42
C ILE A 236 16.89 -31.19 -20.23
N PHE A 237 15.58 -31.13 -19.96
CA PHE A 237 14.60 -31.94 -20.67
C PHE A 237 14.58 -31.65 -22.17
N VAL A 238 14.55 -30.37 -22.56
CA VAL A 238 14.60 -29.95 -23.97
C VAL A 238 15.89 -30.43 -24.65
N PHE A 239 17.03 -30.34 -23.96
CA PHE A 239 18.31 -30.81 -24.50
C PHE A 239 18.32 -32.31 -24.78
N ILE A 240 17.76 -33.12 -23.88
CA ILE A 240 17.64 -34.58 -24.06
C ILE A 240 16.75 -34.90 -25.26
N VAL A 241 15.62 -34.22 -25.41
CA VAL A 241 14.70 -34.40 -26.56
C VAL A 241 15.40 -34.08 -27.88
N LEU A 242 16.20 -33.02 -27.93
CA LEU A 242 16.96 -32.66 -29.13
C LEU A 242 18.02 -33.72 -29.50
N ILE A 243 18.71 -34.30 -28.51
CA ILE A 243 19.66 -35.39 -28.74
C ILE A 243 18.95 -36.63 -29.29
N LEU A 244 17.82 -37.02 -28.69
CA LEU A 244 17.05 -38.17 -29.16
C LEU A 244 16.55 -37.97 -30.59
N PHE A 245 16.08 -36.77 -30.92
CA PHE A 245 15.68 -36.42 -32.28
C PHE A 245 16.85 -36.50 -33.26
N PHE A 246 18.02 -36.00 -32.89
CA PHE A 246 19.22 -36.06 -33.72
C PHE A 246 19.68 -37.51 -33.96
N LEU A 247 19.68 -38.34 -32.93
CA LEU A 247 20.02 -39.76 -33.04
C LEU A 247 19.00 -40.50 -33.92
N ALA A 248 17.71 -40.24 -33.77
CA ALA A 248 16.67 -40.82 -34.61
C ALA A 248 16.83 -40.40 -36.08
N ALA A 249 17.16 -39.14 -36.34
CA ALA A 249 17.43 -38.64 -37.69
C ALA A 249 18.67 -39.29 -38.31
N LEU A 250 19.75 -39.48 -37.54
CA LEU A 250 20.95 -40.19 -37.98
C LEU A 250 20.66 -41.67 -38.28
N SER A 251 19.93 -42.35 -37.40
CA SER A 251 19.51 -43.73 -37.64
C SER A 251 18.65 -43.82 -38.88
N PHE A 252 17.68 -42.93 -39.07
CA PHE A 252 16.84 -42.90 -40.27
C PHE A 252 17.67 -42.64 -41.54
N TRP A 253 18.62 -41.69 -41.49
CA TRP A 253 19.53 -41.44 -42.60
C TRP A 253 20.39 -42.66 -42.95
N TYR A 254 20.89 -43.36 -41.92
CA TYR A 254 21.66 -44.59 -42.09
C TYR A 254 20.80 -45.71 -42.70
N TYR A 255 19.59 -45.94 -42.17
CA TYR A 255 18.65 -46.93 -42.69
C TYR A 255 18.29 -46.67 -44.15
N ARG A 256 18.10 -45.41 -44.53
CA ARG A 256 17.79 -45.04 -45.92
C ARG A 256 18.95 -45.35 -46.86
N LYS A 257 20.20 -45.08 -46.43
CA LYS A 257 21.39 -45.46 -47.21
C LYS A 257 21.53 -46.98 -47.38
N GLU A 258 21.26 -47.75 -46.33
CA GLU A 258 21.24 -49.22 -46.42
C GLU A 258 20.13 -49.71 -47.36
N ALA A 259 18.94 -49.10 -47.31
CA ALA A 259 17.84 -49.43 -48.20
C ALA A 259 18.16 -49.11 -49.68
N ASP A 260 18.83 -47.99 -49.95
CA ASP A 260 19.28 -47.62 -51.29
C ASP A 260 20.34 -48.59 -51.84
N LEU A 261 21.30 -49.04 -50.99
CA LEU A 261 22.29 -50.08 -51.33
C LEU A 261 21.64 -51.45 -51.60
N ALA A 262 20.65 -51.83 -50.77
CA ALA A 262 19.93 -53.09 -50.89
C ALA A 262 18.95 -53.11 -52.08
N SER A 263 18.60 -51.95 -52.66
CA SER A 263 17.63 -51.86 -53.76
C SER A 263 18.05 -52.60 -55.04
N MET A 264 19.31 -53.05 -55.16
CA MET A 264 19.87 -53.83 -56.28
C MET A 264 19.47 -53.34 -57.69
N THR A 265 19.04 -52.09 -57.83
CA THR A 265 18.58 -51.47 -59.10
C THR A 265 19.70 -51.32 -60.11
N TRP A 266 20.96 -51.46 -59.67
CA TRP A 266 22.17 -51.50 -60.49
C TRP A 266 22.50 -52.90 -61.05
N LYS A 267 21.74 -53.93 -60.66
CA LYS A 267 21.97 -55.33 -61.09
C LYS A 267 21.20 -55.60 -62.37
N ILE A 268 21.89 -55.47 -63.50
CA ILE A 268 21.31 -55.72 -64.84
C ILE A 268 21.07 -57.23 -64.98
N HIS A 269 19.83 -57.64 -65.22
CA HIS A 269 19.51 -59.03 -65.49
C HIS A 269 19.98 -59.41 -66.91
N PRO A 270 20.58 -60.59 -67.12
CA PRO A 270 21.05 -61.02 -68.45
C PRO A 270 19.97 -60.99 -69.54
N ASN A 271 18.70 -61.10 -69.15
CA ASN A 271 17.56 -61.05 -70.07
C ASN A 271 17.28 -59.64 -70.62
N ASP A 272 17.78 -58.58 -69.98
CA ASP A 272 17.63 -57.19 -70.44
C ASP A 272 18.69 -56.81 -71.50
N LEU A 273 19.66 -57.70 -71.77
CA LEU A 273 20.73 -57.49 -72.75
C LEU A 273 20.40 -58.05 -74.15
N LEU A 274 19.20 -58.62 -74.35
CA LEU A 274 18.79 -59.24 -75.61
C LEU A 274 17.55 -58.56 -76.19
N SER A 275 17.72 -57.34 -76.70
CA SER A 275 16.83 -56.80 -77.74
C SER A 275 17.55 -55.76 -78.59
N TYR A 276 18.46 -56.22 -79.44
CA TYR A 276 18.82 -55.49 -80.65
C TYR A 276 18.86 -56.49 -81.80
N GLN A 277 17.70 -56.71 -82.41
CA GLN A 277 17.59 -57.29 -83.73
C GLN A 277 16.82 -56.27 -84.57
N GLU A 278 17.54 -55.57 -85.43
CA GLU A 278 16.97 -54.80 -86.52
C GLU A 278 16.23 -55.77 -87.44
N ASP A 279 14.94 -55.52 -87.68
CA ASP A 279 14.27 -56.00 -88.88
C ASP A 279 13.46 -54.85 -89.50
N PRO A 280 13.65 -54.53 -90.78
CA PRO A 280 13.14 -53.31 -91.39
C PRO A 280 11.83 -53.61 -92.10
N GLU A 281 10.69 -53.46 -91.44
CA GLU A 281 9.40 -53.14 -92.06
C GLU A 281 8.28 -53.17 -91.02
N SER A 282 7.79 -52.00 -90.60
CA SER A 282 6.35 -51.76 -90.41
C SER A 282 6.10 -50.32 -90.00
N ARG A 283 5.42 -49.62 -90.92
CA ARG A 283 4.66 -48.41 -90.63
C ARG A 283 3.51 -48.73 -89.66
N TRP A 284 3.07 -47.70 -88.94
CA TRP A 284 1.72 -47.41 -88.43
C TRP A 284 1.54 -47.32 -86.89
N LYS A 285 1.15 -46.09 -86.51
CA LYS A 285 0.53 -45.51 -85.30
C LYS A 285 -0.08 -46.41 -84.21
N GLN A 286 0.06 -45.91 -82.97
CA GLN A 286 -0.87 -45.80 -81.81
C GLN A 286 -0.09 -46.24 -80.54
N GLY A 287 -0.04 -45.54 -79.41
CA GLY A 287 -1.07 -44.89 -78.61
C GLY A 287 -0.73 -45.22 -77.13
N SER A 288 -0.86 -44.24 -76.23
CA SER A 288 -0.43 -44.24 -74.81
C SER A 288 -0.82 -45.45 -73.96
N ARG A 289 -0.06 -45.68 -72.87
CA ARG A 289 -0.62 -45.82 -71.51
C ARG A 289 0.39 -45.46 -70.40
N LEU A 290 -0.01 -44.48 -69.59
CA LEU A 290 0.56 -44.14 -68.28
C LEU A 290 0.26 -45.24 -67.24
N SER A 291 1.12 -45.37 -66.23
CA SER A 291 0.63 -45.52 -64.83
C SER A 291 1.60 -44.84 -63.85
N LEU A 292 1.14 -43.76 -63.23
CA LEU A 292 1.70 -43.17 -62.01
C LEU A 292 1.20 -43.99 -60.81
N GLY A 293 2.11 -44.51 -59.99
CA GLY A 293 1.78 -45.11 -58.71
C GLY A 293 1.57 -44.04 -57.64
N ILE A 294 0.32 -43.77 -57.30
CA ILE A 294 -0.09 -42.99 -56.12
C ILE A 294 -0.40 -44.01 -55.01
N ASN A 295 0.30 -43.90 -53.87
CA ASN A 295 -0.08 -44.60 -52.64
C ASN A 295 -0.70 -43.60 -51.67
N THR A 296 -2.02 -43.62 -51.58
CA THR A 296 -2.82 -43.03 -50.49
C THR A 296 -3.06 -44.07 -49.42
N ILE A 297 -2.72 -43.75 -48.16
CA ILE A 297 -3.12 -44.52 -46.97
C ILE A 297 -4.41 -43.91 -46.45
N ASP A 298 -5.47 -44.71 -46.41
CA ASP A 298 -6.80 -44.30 -45.97
C ASP A 298 -6.99 -44.56 -44.47
N SER A 299 -7.65 -43.60 -43.83
CA SER A 299 -8.04 -43.57 -42.43
C SER A 299 -9.39 -44.26 -42.22
N THR A 300 -9.52 -45.12 -41.22
CA THR A 300 -10.83 -45.58 -40.74
C THR A 300 -11.03 -45.24 -39.26
N ASN A 301 -12.02 -44.38 -39.02
CA ASN A 301 -12.61 -44.09 -37.73
C ASN A 301 -13.46 -45.26 -37.24
N GLN A 302 -13.45 -45.52 -35.93
CA GLN A 302 -14.53 -46.23 -35.24
C GLN A 302 -14.86 -45.47 -33.94
N PHE A 303 -16.08 -44.92 -33.91
CA PHE A 303 -16.74 -44.40 -32.72
C PHE A 303 -17.27 -45.56 -31.87
N SER A 304 -17.15 -45.47 -30.54
CA SER A 304 -18.15 -46.02 -29.63
C SER A 304 -18.23 -45.18 -28.35
N HIS A 305 -19.48 -44.85 -27.99
CA HIS A 305 -19.92 -44.16 -26.78
C HIS A 305 -19.61 -44.97 -25.52
N PHE A 306 -19.09 -44.30 -24.49
CA PHE A 306 -19.75 -44.07 -23.19
C PHE A 306 -19.03 -42.92 -22.46
#